data_AF-A0A540M276-F1
#
_entry.id   AF-A0A540M276-F1
#
_cell.length_a   1.000
_cell.length_b   1.000
_cell.length_c   1.000
_cell.angle_alpha   90.00
_cell.angle_beta   90.00
_cell.angle_gamma   90.00
#
_symmetry.space_group_name_H-M   'P 1'
#
loop_
_entity.id
_entity.type
_entity.pdbx_description
1 polymer ?
#
loop_
_entity_poly.entity_id
_entity_poly.type
_entity_poly.pdbx_seq_one_letter_code
_entity_poly.pdbx_strand_id
1 'polypeptide(L)' 'MNTVFLVHDSSSNPSARRSFALKVVNKSALRSKLDVERCARWEIQVLTKLSSSNPHPFLPSIIGSFESDKFM' A
#
# COMPACT_ATOMS: atom_id res chain seq x y z
N MET A 1 8.23 -7.22 -8.07
CA MET A 1 9.19 -6.50 -7.21
C MET A 1 8.39 -5.77 -6.14
N ASN A 2 8.71 -5.98 -4.86
CA ASN A 2 7.92 -5.53 -3.71
C ASN A 2 8.43 -4.17 -3.22
N THR A 3 8.40 -3.16 -4.09
CA THR A 3 9.04 -1.87 -3.83
C THR A 3 8.14 -1.00 -2.96
N VAL A 4 8.74 -0.40 -1.92
CA VAL A 4 8.11 0.56 -1.03
C VAL A 4 8.78 1.91 -1.23
N PHE A 5 8.00 2.94 -1.51
CA PHE A 5 8.43 4.32 -1.65
C PHE A 5 8.10 5.11 -0.39
N LEU A 6 8.97 6.04 -0.02
CA LEU A 6 8.62 7.08 0.95
C LEU A 6 7.96 8.23 0.19
N VAL A 7 6.71 8.55 0.52
CA VAL A 7 5.88 9.53 -0.19
C VAL A 7 5.35 10.56 0.80
N HIS A 8 5.12 11.77 0.32
CA HIS A 8 4.37 12.80 1.04
C HIS A 8 3.38 13.44 0.05
N ASP A 9 2.27 13.94 0.56
CA ASP A 9 1.33 14.73 -0.23
C ASP A 9 1.86 16.17 -0.34
N SER A 10 2.26 16.57 -1.54
CA SER A 10 2.80 17.91 -1.80
C SER A 10 1.75 19.02 -1.69
N SER A 11 0.46 18.67 -1.86
CA SER A 11 -0.64 19.64 -1.79
C SER A 11 -1.02 19.97 -0.35
N SER A 12 -1.09 18.96 0.52
CA SER A 12 -1.48 19.13 1.93
C SER A 12 -0.30 19.21 2.90
N ASN A 13 0.90 18.78 2.49
CA ASN A 13 2.09 18.73 3.34
C ASN A 13 3.37 19.11 2.55
N PRO A 14 3.53 20.36 2.11
CA PRO A 14 4.71 20.81 1.35
C PRO A 14 6.03 20.69 2.11
N SER A 15 5.98 20.62 3.45
CA SER A 15 7.16 20.46 4.31
C SER A 15 7.64 19.02 4.49
N ALA A 16 6.96 18.04 3.87
CA ALA A 16 7.24 16.60 3.98
C ALA A 16 7.25 16.05 5.43
N ARG A 17 6.68 16.78 6.41
CA ARG A 17 6.66 16.38 7.83
C ARG A 17 5.82 15.14 8.12
N ARG A 18 4.77 14.93 7.33
CA ARG A 18 3.90 13.75 7.33
C ARG A 18 4.15 12.93 6.05
N SER A 19 5.16 12.08 6.12
CA SER A 19 5.46 11.12 5.06
C SER A 19 4.85 9.76 5.39
N PHE A 20 4.58 8.95 4.38
CA PHE A 20 4.04 7.61 4.51
C PHE A 20 4.71 6.63 3.53
N ALA A 21 4.61 5.35 3.84
CA ALA A 21 5.11 4.28 2.98
C ALA A 21 4.06 3.92 1.92
N LEU A 22 4.43 3.98 0.63
CA LEU A 22 3.62 3.55 -0.49
C LEU A 22 4.20 2.28 -1.08
N LYS A 23 3.48 1.17 -0.94
CA LYS A 23 3.84 -0.11 -1.56
C LYS A 23 3.20 -0.22 -2.94
N VAL A 24 4.02 -0.42 -3.97
CA VAL A 24 3.54 -0.58 -5.35
C VAL A 24 3.54 -2.05 -5.75
N VAL A 25 2.39 -2.49 -6.27
CA VAL A 25 2.20 -3.86 -6.74
C VAL A 25 2.26 -3.85 -8.26
N ASN A 26 3.37 -4.31 -8.82
CA ASN A 26 3.55 -4.38 -10.26
C ASN A 26 2.78 -5.56 -10.86
N LYS A 27 1.87 -5.27 -11.81
CA LYS A 27 1.05 -6.27 -12.51
C LYS A 27 1.63 -6.75 -13.84
N SER A 28 2.82 -6.31 -14.24
CA SER A 28 3.37 -6.54 -15.59
C SER A 28 3.90 -7.96 -15.86
N ALA A 29 4.09 -8.80 -14.85
CA ALA A 29 4.58 -10.17 -15.03
C ALA A 29 3.42 -11.18 -15.26
N LEU A 30 3.07 -11.42 -16.53
CA LEU A 30 1.92 -12.21 -17.01
C LEU A 30 1.66 -13.55 -16.30
N ARG A 31 2.69 -14.33 -15.92
CA ARG A 31 2.50 -15.62 -15.24
C ARG A 31 2.32 -15.52 -13.72
N SER A 32 2.81 -14.46 -13.08
CA SER A 32 2.69 -14.26 -11.62
C SER A 32 1.58 -13.25 -11.25
N LYS A 33 0.93 -12.65 -12.25
CA LYS A 33 -0.01 -11.54 -12.07
C LYS A 33 -1.17 -11.87 -11.12
N LEU A 34 -1.77 -13.05 -11.28
CA LEU A 34 -2.90 -13.48 -10.44
C LEU A 34 -2.49 -13.72 -8.98
N ASP A 35 -1.34 -14.33 -8.76
CA ASP A 35 -0.83 -14.62 -7.41
C ASP A 35 -0.41 -13.34 -6.70
N VAL A 36 0.30 -12.44 -7.40
CA VAL A 36 0.71 -11.14 -6.86
C VAL A 36 -0.50 -10.28 -6.50
N GLU A 37 -1.54 -10.26 -7.35
CA GLU A 37 -2.77 -9.52 -7.06
C GLU A 37 -3.55 -10.14 -5.88
N ARG A 38 -3.63 -11.47 -5.80
CA ARG A 38 -4.26 -12.16 -4.68
C ARG A 38 -3.53 -11.87 -3.37
N CYS A 39 -2.20 -11.95 -3.36
CA CYS A 39 -1.38 -11.65 -2.19
C CYS A 39 -1.54 -10.18 -1.75
N ALA A 40 -1.57 -9.24 -2.70
CA ALA A 40 -1.80 -7.83 -2.38
C ALA A 40 -3.18 -7.59 -1.76
N ARG A 41 -4.24 -8.21 -2.33
CA ARG A 41 -5.59 -8.12 -1.74
C ARG A 41 -5.66 -8.74 -0.35
N TRP A 42 -5.00 -9.87 -0.14
CA TRP A 42 -4.93 -10.51 1.17
C TRP A 42 -4.22 -9.63 2.20
N GLU A 43 -3.09 -9.03 1.84
CA GLU A 43 -2.35 -8.10 2.70
C GLU A 43 -3.20 -6.87 3.09
N ILE A 44 -3.89 -6.25 2.12
CA ILE A 44 -4.81 -5.13 2.38
C ILE A 44 -5.90 -5.54 3.37
N GLN A 45 -6.54 -6.71 3.16
CA GLN A 45 -7.60 -7.20 4.06
C GLN A 45 -7.08 -7.45 5.48
N VAL A 46 -5.91 -8.08 5.63
CA VAL A 46 -5.31 -8.36 6.93
C VAL A 46 -4.97 -7.06 7.65
N LEU A 47 -4.27 -6.12 7.00
CA LEU A 47 -3.89 -4.86 7.62
C LEU A 47 -5.10 -3.99 7.96
N THR A 48 -6.15 -4.01 7.14
CA THR A 48 -7.39 -3.26 7.41
C THR A 48 -8.05 -3.75 8.70
N LYS A 49 -8.20 -5.08 8.85
CA LYS A 49 -8.78 -5.68 10.07
C LYS A 49 -7.96 -5.39 11.33
N LEU A 50 -6.63 -5.41 11.20
CA LEU A 50 -5.73 -5.14 12.33
C LEU A 50 -5.69 -3.66 12.69
N SER A 51 -5.96 -2.76 11.75
CA SER A 51 -5.97 -1.31 11.98
C SER A 51 -7.30 -0.80 12.55
N SER A 52 -8.43 -1.50 12.31
CA SER A 52 -9.77 -1.01 12.64
C SER A 52 -10.18 -1.13 14.12
N SER A 53 -9.64 -2.11 14.85
CA SER A 53 -10.13 -2.41 16.22
C SER A 53 -9.22 -1.86 17.33
N ASN A 54 -7.92 -1.70 17.07
CA ASN A 54 -6.95 -0.98 17.88
C ASN A 54 -5.60 -1.08 17.14
N PRO A 55 -4.98 0.02 16.67
CA PRO A 55 -3.72 -0.07 15.94
C PRO A 55 -2.65 -0.76 16.80
N HIS A 56 -2.20 -1.93 16.36
CA HIS A 56 -1.22 -2.70 17.11
C HIS A 56 0.16 -1.99 17.04
N PRO A 57 0.85 -1.78 18.17
CA PRO A 57 2.06 -0.93 18.22
C PRO A 57 3.24 -1.46 17.41
N PHE A 58 3.23 -2.76 17.07
CA PHE A 58 4.30 -3.43 16.33
C PHE A 58 3.94 -3.79 14.88
N LEU A 59 2.73 -3.43 14.41
CA LEU A 59 2.29 -3.72 13.05
C LEU A 59 2.07 -2.42 12.27
N PRO A 60 2.37 -2.41 10.96
CA PRO A 60 2.06 -1.26 10.13
C PRO A 60 0.54 -1.06 10.08
N SER A 61 0.11 0.19 10.22
CA SER A 61 -1.29 0.59 10.00
C SER A 61 -1.51 0.91 8.52
N ILE A 62 -2.61 0.43 7.94
CA ILE A 62 -2.98 0.78 6.58
C ILE A 62 -3.69 2.13 6.57
N ILE A 63 -3.15 3.09 5.83
CA ILE A 63 -3.76 4.42 5.65
C ILE A 63 -4.84 4.35 4.56
N GLY A 64 -4.58 3.58 3.50
CA GLY A 64 -5.51 3.40 2.39
C GLY A 64 -4.91 2.52 1.29
N SER A 65 -5.73 2.22 0.30
CA SER A 65 -5.35 1.48 -0.91
C SER A 65 -6.16 2.00 -2.08
N PHE A 66 -5.57 2.02 -3.28
CA PHE A 66 -6.28 2.33 -4.50
C PHE A 66 -5.72 1.52 -5.66
N GLU A 67 -6.51 1.36 -6.70
CA GLU A 67 -6.13 0.73 -7.95
C GLU A 67 -6.32 1.76 -9.08
N SER A 68 -5.39 1.78 -10.04
CA SER A 68 -5.48 2.68 -11.17
C SER A 68 -4.98 1.99 -12.44
N ASP A 69 -5.82 2.01 -13.48
CA ASP A 69 -5.47 1.51 -14.81
C ASP A 69 -4.48 2.42 -15.54
N LYS A 70 -4.26 3.65 -15.03
CA LYS A 70 -3.37 4.65 -15.66
C LYS A 70 -1.88 4.30 -15.56
N PHE A 71 -1.51 3.32 -14.75
CA PHE A 71 -0.12 2.95 -14.46
C PHE A 71 0.19 1.48 -14.80
N MET A 72 -0.54 0.89 -15.75
CA MET A 72 -0.36 -0.50 -16.23
C MET A 72 0.67 -0.62 -17.35
#